data_AF-T1GRC5-F1
#
_entry.id   AF-T1GRC5-F1
#
_cell.length_a   1.000
_cell.length_b   1.000
_cell.length_c   1.000
_cell.angle_alpha   90.00
_cell.angle_beta   90.00
_cell.angle_gamma   90.00
#
_symmetry.space_group_name_H-M   'P 1'
#
loop_
_entity.id
_entity.type
_entity.pdbx_description
1 polymer ?
#
loop_
_entity_poly.entity_id
_entity_poly.type
_entity_poly.pdbx_seq_one_letter_code
_entity_poly.pdbx_strand_id
1 'polypeptide(L)'
;MCDSKVNFRVGTSEDKPKVAQFMKKFFWPGEPICKSENLVISDEINDEAVSILELGTCTIAEDEAGNLIGLRLAEPRVPEDVEKKKVENPQNTLDKLGKLVYDLAIGAKVFEKYNVDKAMYSSALVVDENLGYPIYVCDCTSAFSAKACANLGFTEIFEIVFKDYQDESGKPVLHPDSPHDRAVVYVKIL
;
A
#
# COMPACT_ATOMS: atom_id res chain seq x y z
N MET A 1 -4.75 -9.76 26.04
CA MET A 1 -4.97 -8.98 24.80
C MET A 1 -4.61 -9.93 23.68
N CYS A 2 -5.53 -10.12 22.74
CA CYS A 2 -5.69 -11.35 21.97
C CYS A 2 -4.40 -11.78 21.26
N ASP A 3 -3.87 -12.95 21.63
CA ASP A 3 -2.79 -13.68 20.94
C ASP A 3 -3.28 -14.25 19.59
N SER A 4 -4.08 -13.49 18.82
CA SER A 4 -4.56 -13.98 17.53
C SER A 4 -3.39 -13.93 16.55
N LYS A 5 -2.82 -15.09 16.24
CA LYS A 5 -1.77 -15.21 15.24
C LYS A 5 -2.29 -14.75 13.89
N VAL A 6 -1.68 -13.72 13.33
CA VAL A 6 -1.96 -13.27 11.96
C VAL A 6 -1.09 -14.06 10.99
N ASN A 7 -1.71 -14.66 9.99
CA ASN A 7 -1.01 -15.33 8.91
C ASN A 7 -0.97 -14.43 7.67
N PHE A 8 0.23 -14.21 7.13
CA PHE A 8 0.42 -13.47 5.89
C PHE A 8 0.75 -14.44 4.75
N ARG A 9 0.09 -14.27 3.61
CA ARG A 9 0.38 -15.05 2.41
C ARG A 9 0.17 -14.24 1.14
N VAL A 10 0.70 -14.75 0.04
CA VAL A 10 0.39 -14.23 -1.30
C VAL A 10 -1.07 -14.55 -1.62
N GLY A 11 -1.78 -13.54 -2.12
CA GLY A 11 -3.14 -13.71 -2.63
C GLY A 11 -3.15 -14.35 -4.01
N THR A 12 -4.18 -15.13 -4.30
CA THR A 12 -4.35 -15.88 -5.55
C THR A 12 -5.68 -15.54 -6.21
N SER A 13 -5.89 -16.01 -7.44
CA SER A 13 -7.18 -15.84 -8.15
C SER A 13 -8.37 -16.46 -7.40
N GLU A 14 -8.14 -17.52 -6.60
CA GLU A 14 -9.17 -18.17 -5.77
C GLU A 14 -9.69 -17.24 -4.66
N ASP A 15 -8.88 -16.26 -4.25
CA ASP A 15 -9.25 -15.31 -3.19
C ASP A 15 -10.16 -14.18 -3.67
N LYS A 16 -10.35 -14.02 -4.99
CA LYS A 16 -11.10 -12.90 -5.59
C LYS A 16 -12.47 -12.65 -4.93
N PRO A 17 -13.34 -13.66 -4.72
CA PRO A 17 -14.66 -13.39 -4.12
C PRO A 17 -14.56 -12.82 -2.70
N LYS A 18 -13.65 -13.39 -1.89
CA LYS A 18 -13.42 -12.98 -0.51
C LYS A 18 -12.81 -11.58 -0.42
N VAL A 19 -11.84 -11.30 -1.29
CA VAL A 19 -11.17 -10.00 -1.38
C VAL A 19 -12.12 -8.92 -1.92
N ALA A 20 -12.94 -9.24 -2.91
CA ALA A 20 -13.98 -8.35 -3.44
C ALA A 20 -14.98 -7.92 -2.36
N GLN A 21 -15.42 -8.87 -1.52
CA GLN A 21 -16.30 -8.56 -0.39
C GLN A 21 -15.60 -7.67 0.65
N PHE A 22 -14.34 -7.95 0.94
CA PHE A 22 -13.54 -7.18 1.90
C PHE A 22 -13.31 -5.74 1.42
N MET A 23 -13.00 -5.54 0.14
CA MET A 23 -12.84 -4.22 -0.47
C MET A 23 -14.10 -3.36 -0.34
N LYS A 24 -15.27 -3.94 -0.63
CA LYS A 24 -16.57 -3.27 -0.44
C LYS A 24 -16.87 -2.90 0.99
N LYS A 25 -16.42 -3.73 1.94
CA LYS A 25 -16.70 -3.51 3.36
C LYS A 25 -15.76 -2.49 3.99
N PHE A 26 -14.48 -2.52 3.65
CA PHE A 26 -13.45 -1.79 4.40
C PHE A 26 -12.65 -0.78 3.58
N PHE A 27 -12.47 -0.99 2.27
CA PHE A 27 -11.66 -0.09 1.46
C PHE A 27 -12.49 1.04 0.85
N TRP A 28 -13.47 0.71 0.00
CA TRP A 28 -14.24 1.72 -0.73
C TRP A 28 -14.99 2.71 0.17
N PRO A 29 -15.61 2.30 1.29
CA PRO A 29 -16.25 3.24 2.22
C PRO A 29 -15.25 4.16 2.93
N GLY A 30 -14.00 3.71 3.10
CA GLY A 30 -12.91 4.47 3.72
C GLY A 30 -12.10 5.32 2.74
N GLU A 31 -12.23 5.11 1.43
CA GLU A 31 -11.50 5.86 0.41
C GLU A 31 -11.99 7.32 0.39
N PRO A 32 -11.09 8.32 0.54
CA PRO A 32 -11.48 9.72 0.71
C PRO A 32 -12.39 10.28 -0.37
N ILE A 33 -12.14 9.97 -1.65
CA ILE A 33 -12.92 10.51 -2.77
C ILE A 33 -14.27 9.80 -2.88
N CYS A 34 -14.30 8.48 -2.69
CA CYS A 34 -15.55 7.72 -2.64
C CYS A 34 -16.44 8.23 -1.51
N LYS A 35 -15.85 8.49 -0.34
CA LYS A 35 -16.58 9.03 0.82
C LYS A 35 -17.05 10.46 0.58
N SER A 36 -16.23 11.36 0.05
CA SER A 36 -16.61 12.76 -0.15
C SER A 36 -17.70 12.92 -1.21
N GLU A 37 -17.67 12.08 -2.25
CA GLU A 37 -18.61 12.14 -3.36
C GLU A 37 -19.80 11.18 -3.22
N ASN A 38 -19.89 10.46 -2.09
CA ASN A 38 -20.86 9.37 -1.86
C ASN A 38 -20.88 8.35 -3.03
N LEU A 39 -19.70 8.02 -3.55
CA LEU A 39 -19.55 7.13 -4.69
C LEU A 39 -19.83 5.68 -4.24
N VAL A 40 -20.74 5.04 -4.95
CA VAL A 40 -21.01 3.61 -4.79
C VAL A 40 -20.29 2.87 -5.92
N ILE A 41 -19.34 2.03 -5.55
CA ILE A 41 -18.56 1.23 -6.49
C ILE A 41 -19.39 0.01 -6.93
N SER A 42 -19.54 -0.19 -8.23
CA SER A 42 -20.27 -1.33 -8.79
C SER A 42 -19.47 -2.64 -8.61
N ASP A 43 -20.17 -3.77 -8.74
CA ASP A 43 -19.56 -5.09 -8.71
C ASP A 43 -18.51 -5.25 -9.80
N GLU A 44 -18.80 -4.78 -11.01
CA GLU A 44 -17.89 -4.83 -12.17
C GLU A 44 -16.56 -4.10 -11.89
N ILE A 45 -16.63 -2.87 -11.37
CA ILE A 45 -15.43 -2.07 -11.05
C ILE A 45 -14.64 -2.71 -9.91
N ASN A 46 -15.33 -3.21 -8.89
CA ASN A 46 -14.70 -3.88 -7.77
C ASN A 46 -14.02 -5.19 -8.20
N ASP A 47 -14.65 -5.96 -9.09
CA ASP A 47 -14.13 -7.21 -9.64
C ASP A 47 -12.91 -6.96 -10.54
N GLU A 48 -12.93 -5.88 -11.32
CA GLU A 48 -11.76 -5.41 -12.06
C GLU A 48 -10.62 -5.03 -11.10
N ALA A 49 -10.90 -4.30 -10.01
CA ALA A 49 -9.88 -3.89 -9.06
C ALA A 49 -9.18 -5.08 -8.37
N VAL A 50 -9.91 -6.18 -8.10
CA VAL A 50 -9.32 -7.39 -7.49
C VAL A 50 -8.74 -8.36 -8.52
N SER A 51 -8.91 -8.10 -9.82
CA SER A 51 -8.39 -8.97 -10.89
C SER A 51 -6.87 -9.18 -10.79
N ILE A 52 -6.16 -8.19 -10.25
CA ILE A 52 -4.70 -8.18 -10.07
C ILE A 52 -4.18 -9.29 -9.13
N LEU A 53 -5.06 -9.96 -8.38
CA LEU A 53 -4.71 -11.17 -7.62
C LEU A 53 -4.11 -12.28 -8.51
N GLU A 54 -4.49 -12.32 -9.79
CA GLU A 54 -3.93 -13.27 -10.77
C GLU A 54 -2.42 -13.09 -10.99
N LEU A 55 -1.88 -11.91 -10.68
CA LEU A 55 -0.47 -11.59 -10.87
C LEU A 55 0.42 -12.15 -9.76
N GLY A 56 -0.17 -12.65 -8.66
CA GLY A 56 0.59 -13.22 -7.53
C GLY A 56 1.42 -12.19 -6.76
N THR A 57 1.07 -10.92 -6.84
CA THR A 57 1.82 -9.79 -6.22
C THR A 57 1.09 -9.14 -5.05
N CYS A 58 -0.11 -9.60 -4.73
CA CYS A 58 -0.93 -9.11 -3.63
C CYS A 58 -0.65 -9.88 -2.34
N THR A 59 -0.87 -9.25 -1.19
CA THR A 59 -0.67 -9.85 0.13
C THR A 59 -1.98 -9.87 0.90
N ILE A 60 -2.29 -11.01 1.47
CA ILE A 60 -3.46 -11.26 2.30
C ILE A 60 -2.98 -11.49 3.74
N ALA A 61 -3.67 -10.86 4.70
CA ALA A 61 -3.52 -11.11 6.13
C ALA A 61 -4.81 -11.79 6.64
N GLU A 62 -4.66 -12.95 7.27
CA GLU A 62 -5.75 -13.73 7.82
C GLU A 62 -5.60 -13.96 9.31
N ASP A 63 -6.71 -14.03 10.04
CA ASP A 63 -6.73 -14.53 11.41
C ASP A 63 -6.59 -16.06 11.44
N GLU A 64 -6.55 -16.65 12.64
CA GLU A 64 -6.43 -18.11 12.83
C GLU A 64 -7.62 -18.90 12.28
N ALA A 65 -8.79 -18.27 12.18
CA ALA A 65 -9.98 -18.87 11.58
C ALA A 65 -9.98 -18.75 10.04
N GLY A 66 -8.97 -18.10 9.47
CA GLY A 66 -8.85 -17.87 8.04
C GLY A 66 -9.74 -16.73 7.55
N ASN A 67 -10.22 -15.81 8.41
CA ASN A 67 -10.93 -14.62 7.95
C ASN A 67 -9.94 -13.60 7.38
N LEU A 68 -10.31 -12.91 6.30
CA LEU A 68 -9.50 -11.81 5.79
C LEU A 68 -9.58 -10.65 6.78
N ILE A 69 -8.43 -10.20 7.28
CA ILE A 69 -8.33 -9.09 8.24
C ILE A 69 -7.44 -7.95 7.71
N GLY A 70 -6.74 -8.18 6.60
CA GLY A 70 -5.97 -7.14 5.92
C GLY A 70 -5.57 -7.55 4.50
N LEU A 71 -5.33 -6.56 3.67
CA LEU A 71 -5.07 -6.73 2.25
C LEU A 71 -4.13 -5.64 1.73
N ARG A 72 -3.15 -6.05 0.94
CA ARG A 72 -2.41 -5.18 0.03
C ARG A 72 -2.67 -5.62 -1.41
N LEU A 73 -3.27 -4.72 -2.19
CA LEU A 73 -3.38 -4.86 -3.64
C LEU A 73 -2.21 -4.13 -4.29
N ALA A 74 -1.42 -4.86 -5.07
CA ALA A 74 -0.31 -4.30 -5.81
C ALA A 74 -0.03 -5.10 -7.08
N GLU A 75 0.38 -4.39 -8.12
CA GLU A 75 0.69 -4.96 -9.43
C GLU A 75 2.00 -4.38 -9.97
N PRO A 76 2.76 -5.16 -10.75
CA PRO A 76 3.83 -4.62 -11.56
C PRO A 76 3.25 -3.78 -12.70
N ARG A 77 3.86 -2.63 -12.97
CA ARG A 77 3.58 -1.81 -14.15
C ARG A 77 4.85 -1.51 -14.93
N VAL A 78 4.69 -1.38 -16.24
CA VAL A 78 5.67 -0.85 -17.20
C VAL A 78 5.23 0.52 -17.71
N PRO A 79 6.08 1.31 -18.40
CA PRO A 79 5.72 2.64 -18.92
C PRO A 79 4.41 2.64 -19.72
N GLU A 80 4.21 1.62 -20.56
CA GLU A 80 3.03 1.50 -21.41
C GLU A 80 1.73 1.38 -20.61
N ASP A 81 1.75 0.77 -19.42
CA ASP A 81 0.56 0.62 -18.58
C ASP A 81 0.06 1.97 -18.04
N VAL A 82 0.99 2.92 -17.83
CA VAL A 82 0.69 4.27 -17.37
C VAL A 82 0.17 5.13 -18.53
N GLU A 83 0.76 4.99 -19.71
CA GLU A 83 0.40 5.79 -20.89
C GLU A 83 -0.91 5.35 -21.54
N LYS A 84 -1.15 4.02 -21.65
CA LYS A 84 -2.32 3.47 -22.36
C LYS A 84 -3.66 3.71 -21.66
N LYS A 85 -3.65 3.87 -20.33
CA LYS A 85 -4.89 4.00 -19.55
C LYS A 85 -5.28 5.45 -19.26
N LYS A 86 -4.75 6.41 -20.03
CA LYS A 86 -5.12 7.82 -19.94
C LYS A 86 -6.61 8.02 -20.20
N VAL A 87 -7.33 8.54 -19.21
CA VAL A 87 -8.75 8.89 -19.33
C VAL A 87 -8.86 10.30 -19.92
N GLU A 88 -9.17 10.41 -21.21
CA GLU A 88 -9.19 11.72 -21.88
C GLU A 88 -10.48 12.51 -21.65
N ASN A 89 -11.62 11.84 -21.56
CA ASN A 89 -12.95 12.48 -21.45
C ASN A 89 -13.77 11.87 -20.30
N PRO A 90 -13.52 12.25 -19.04
CA PRO A 90 -14.22 11.67 -17.89
C PRO A 90 -15.70 12.08 -17.89
N GLN A 91 -16.61 11.10 -17.79
CA GLN A 91 -18.07 11.32 -17.84
C GLN A 91 -18.70 11.35 -16.43
N ASN A 92 -18.12 10.62 -15.49
CA ASN A 92 -18.63 10.51 -14.12
C ASN A 92 -17.52 10.71 -13.07
N THR A 93 -17.88 10.69 -11.79
CA THR A 93 -16.94 10.89 -10.67
C THR A 93 -15.83 9.83 -10.63
N LEU A 94 -16.15 8.57 -10.94
CA LEU A 94 -15.16 7.51 -10.99
C LEU A 94 -14.17 7.72 -12.14
N ASP A 95 -14.64 8.16 -13.31
CA ASP A 95 -13.75 8.49 -14.43
C ASP A 95 -12.80 9.64 -14.05
N LYS A 96 -13.29 10.63 -13.31
CA LYS A 96 -12.48 11.74 -12.79
C LYS A 96 -11.43 11.24 -11.80
N LEU A 97 -11.79 10.32 -10.90
CA LEU A 97 -10.86 9.66 -9.98
C LEU A 97 -9.79 8.87 -10.75
N GLY A 98 -10.21 8.04 -11.71
CA GLY A 98 -9.29 7.30 -12.58
C GLY A 98 -8.35 8.23 -13.33
N LYS A 99 -8.87 9.30 -13.93
CA LYS A 99 -8.07 10.33 -14.60
C LYS A 99 -7.03 10.94 -13.66
N LEU A 100 -7.43 11.35 -12.46
CA LEU A 100 -6.52 11.91 -11.46
C LEU A 100 -5.37 10.94 -11.14
N VAL A 101 -5.68 9.67 -10.92
CA VAL A 101 -4.67 8.64 -10.63
C VAL A 101 -3.69 8.47 -11.81
N TYR A 102 -4.15 8.50 -13.06
CA TYR A 102 -3.26 8.43 -14.23
C TYR A 102 -2.45 9.72 -14.45
N ASP A 103 -3.06 10.89 -14.29
CA ASP A 103 -2.35 12.17 -14.39
C ASP A 103 -1.20 12.22 -13.35
N LEU A 104 -1.44 11.73 -12.12
CA LEU A 104 -0.41 11.59 -11.10
C LEU A 104 0.69 10.62 -11.52
N ALA A 105 0.34 9.44 -12.05
CA ALA A 105 1.32 8.45 -12.49
C ALA A 105 2.19 8.95 -13.65
N ILE A 106 1.58 9.62 -14.64
CA ILE A 106 2.27 10.25 -15.78
C ILE A 106 3.18 11.38 -15.28
N GLY A 107 2.64 12.31 -14.48
CA GLY A 107 3.38 13.46 -13.97
C GLY A 107 4.52 13.08 -13.02
N ALA A 108 4.39 11.98 -12.29
CA ALA A 108 5.45 11.47 -11.43
C ALA A 108 6.70 11.07 -12.21
N LYS A 109 6.55 10.61 -13.47
CA LYS A 109 7.64 10.19 -14.36
C LYS A 109 8.58 9.16 -13.69
N VAL A 110 7.99 8.18 -13.00
CA VAL A 110 8.74 7.22 -12.16
C VAL A 110 9.83 6.50 -12.96
N PHE A 111 9.47 5.93 -14.11
CA PHE A 111 10.40 5.18 -14.96
C PHE A 111 11.59 6.04 -15.45
N GLU A 112 11.31 7.27 -15.91
CA GLU A 112 12.34 8.24 -16.35
C GLU A 112 13.24 8.66 -15.19
N LYS A 113 12.66 9.08 -14.06
CA LYS A 113 13.41 9.62 -12.91
C LYS A 113 14.33 8.59 -12.25
N TYR A 114 13.90 7.33 -12.21
CA TYR A 114 14.62 6.27 -11.52
C TYR A 114 15.35 5.32 -12.48
N ASN A 115 15.25 5.54 -13.79
CA ASN A 115 15.87 4.71 -14.84
C ASN A 115 15.56 3.22 -14.65
N VAL A 116 14.27 2.90 -14.52
CA VAL A 116 13.74 1.53 -14.38
C VAL A 116 12.73 1.24 -15.48
N ASP A 117 12.63 -0.02 -15.90
CA ASP A 117 11.69 -0.52 -16.90
C ASP A 117 10.40 -1.09 -16.28
N LYS A 118 10.42 -1.37 -14.98
CA LYS A 118 9.31 -1.96 -14.24
C LYS A 118 9.25 -1.43 -12.80
N ALA A 119 8.05 -1.19 -12.30
CA ALA A 119 7.84 -0.74 -10.93
C ALA A 119 6.60 -1.41 -10.31
N MET A 120 6.61 -1.60 -9.00
CA MET A 120 5.48 -2.15 -8.25
C MET A 120 4.58 -1.01 -7.79
N TYR A 121 3.32 -0.99 -8.26
CA TYR A 121 2.32 -0.01 -7.85
C TYR A 121 1.36 -0.63 -6.86
N SER A 122 1.21 -0.02 -5.68
CA SER A 122 0.19 -0.41 -4.71
C SER A 122 -1.07 0.40 -4.98
N SER A 123 -2.20 -0.28 -5.20
CA SER A 123 -3.51 0.36 -5.41
C SER A 123 -4.35 0.40 -4.14
N ALA A 124 -4.15 -0.54 -3.21
CA ALA A 124 -4.81 -0.54 -1.91
C ALA A 124 -3.91 -1.11 -0.80
N LEU A 125 -4.05 -0.55 0.40
CA LEU A 125 -3.58 -1.12 1.66
C LEU A 125 -4.69 -0.88 2.68
N VAL A 126 -5.28 -1.94 3.22
CA VAL A 126 -6.46 -1.88 4.09
C VAL A 126 -6.37 -2.96 5.17
N VAL A 127 -6.87 -2.62 6.37
CA VAL A 127 -6.99 -3.51 7.53
C VAL A 127 -8.44 -3.44 7.99
N ASP A 128 -8.97 -4.53 8.56
CA ASP A 128 -10.28 -4.53 9.21
C ASP A 128 -10.22 -3.63 10.46
N GLU A 129 -10.90 -2.49 10.41
CA GLU A 129 -10.97 -1.54 11.52
C GLU A 129 -11.59 -2.13 12.80
N ASN A 130 -12.37 -3.21 12.69
CA ASN A 130 -12.98 -3.89 13.84
C ASN A 130 -11.98 -4.69 14.67
N LEU A 131 -10.74 -4.88 14.20
CA LEU A 131 -9.68 -5.49 15.01
C LEU A 131 -9.34 -4.65 16.25
N GLY A 132 -9.78 -3.39 16.30
CA GLY A 132 -9.56 -2.50 17.43
C GLY A 132 -8.12 -2.01 17.54
N TYR A 133 -7.34 -2.08 16.45
CA TYR A 133 -6.04 -1.45 16.34
C TYR A 133 -6.22 0.00 15.88
N PRO A 134 -6.03 1.02 16.74
CA PRO A 134 -6.24 2.41 16.36
C PRO A 134 -5.08 2.98 15.52
N ILE A 135 -3.94 2.29 15.48
CA ILE A 135 -2.69 2.76 14.87
C ILE A 135 -1.97 1.60 14.19
N TYR A 136 -1.50 1.81 12.97
CA TYR A 136 -0.52 0.97 12.28
C TYR A 136 0.88 1.54 12.50
N VAL A 137 1.83 0.74 12.94
CA VAL A 137 3.24 1.14 13.17
C VAL A 137 4.18 0.40 12.21
N CYS A 138 5.15 1.11 11.64
CA CYS A 138 6.20 0.56 10.78
C CYS A 138 7.59 0.97 11.30
N ASP A 139 8.36 0.01 11.79
CA ASP A 139 9.78 0.21 12.13
C ASP A 139 10.63 -0.01 10.88
N CYS A 140 11.00 1.08 10.22
CA CYS A 140 11.69 1.07 8.94
C CYS A 140 13.19 1.20 9.14
N THR A 141 13.93 0.10 9.07
CA THR A 141 15.41 0.11 9.07
C THR A 141 16.02 0.26 7.68
N SER A 142 15.20 0.16 6.63
CA SER A 142 15.58 0.44 5.25
C SER A 142 15.02 1.79 4.80
N ALA A 143 15.87 2.55 4.10
CA ALA A 143 15.47 3.77 3.41
C ALA A 143 14.30 3.53 2.43
N PHE A 144 14.17 2.32 1.87
CA PHE A 144 13.08 1.99 0.95
C PHE A 144 11.73 1.86 1.67
N SER A 145 11.67 1.12 2.79
CA SER A 145 10.45 1.00 3.59
C SER A 145 10.05 2.33 4.24
N ALA A 146 11.04 3.12 4.69
CA ALA A 146 10.80 4.46 5.22
C ALA A 146 10.17 5.36 4.14
N LYS A 147 10.75 5.34 2.93
CA LYS A 147 10.21 6.10 1.81
C LYS A 147 8.81 5.64 1.40
N ALA A 148 8.54 4.34 1.42
CA ALA A 148 7.22 3.79 1.16
C ALA A 148 6.19 4.28 2.20
N CYS A 149 6.51 4.22 3.50
CA CYS A 149 5.62 4.70 4.57
C CYS A 149 5.34 6.21 4.43
N ALA A 150 6.37 7.03 4.23
CA ALA A 150 6.22 8.46 4.00
C ALA A 150 5.31 8.76 2.80
N ASN A 151 5.50 8.04 1.69
CA ASN A 151 4.66 8.20 0.49
C ASN A 151 3.21 7.72 0.70
N LEU A 152 2.97 6.79 1.63
CA LEU A 152 1.64 6.29 2.01
C LEU A 152 0.92 7.17 3.06
N GLY A 153 1.51 8.32 3.38
CA GLY A 153 0.96 9.30 4.32
C GLY A 153 1.09 8.91 5.79
N PHE A 154 2.04 8.02 6.12
CA PHE A 154 2.38 7.75 7.51
C PHE A 154 3.17 8.93 8.09
N THR A 155 2.98 9.19 9.37
CA THR A 155 3.71 10.18 10.14
C THR A 155 4.97 9.55 10.72
N GLU A 156 6.14 10.09 10.38
CA GLU A 156 7.38 9.80 11.08
C GLU A 156 7.30 10.33 12.51
N ILE A 157 7.51 9.47 13.52
CA ILE A 157 7.41 9.87 14.93
C ILE A 157 8.71 9.67 15.73
N PHE A 158 9.67 8.93 15.20
CA PHE A 158 10.95 8.67 15.85
C PHE A 158 12.00 8.21 14.84
N GLU A 159 13.26 8.54 15.06
CA GLU A 159 14.38 8.07 14.23
C GLU A 159 15.63 7.76 15.07
N ILE A 160 16.46 6.84 14.55
CA ILE A 160 17.82 6.57 15.03
C ILE A 160 18.74 6.60 13.81
N VAL A 161 19.72 7.50 13.82
CA VAL A 161 20.80 7.52 12.82
C VAL A 161 21.80 6.43 13.17
N PHE A 162 22.12 5.54 12.22
CA PHE A 162 22.98 4.37 12.50
C PHE A 162 24.39 4.75 12.97
N LYS A 163 24.91 5.90 12.52
CA LYS A 163 26.21 6.43 12.95
C LYS A 163 26.24 6.88 14.42
N ASP A 164 25.09 7.26 14.95
CA ASP A 164 24.96 7.76 16.32
C ASP A 164 24.58 6.64 17.29
N TYR A 165 24.19 5.47 16.77
CA TYR A 165 23.92 4.28 17.56
C TYR A 165 25.23 3.56 17.90
N GLN A 166 25.80 3.90 19.06
CA GLN A 166 27.15 3.48 19.49
C GLN A 166 27.11 2.46 20.63
N ASP A 167 28.13 1.61 20.69
CA ASP A 167 28.38 0.72 21.84
C ASP A 167 28.98 1.48 23.04
N GLU A 168 29.25 0.77 24.13
CA GLU A 168 29.85 1.33 25.35
C GLU A 168 31.24 1.96 25.13
N SER A 169 31.90 1.63 24.01
CA SER A 169 33.20 2.20 23.61
C SER A 169 33.08 3.43 22.71
N GLY A 170 31.86 3.85 22.36
CA GLY A 170 31.59 4.99 21.48
C GLY A 170 31.75 4.66 19.99
N LYS A 171 31.78 3.37 19.61
CA LYS A 171 31.88 2.96 18.20
C LYS A 171 30.48 2.65 17.65
N PRO A 172 30.13 3.08 16.41
CA PRO A 172 28.84 2.73 15.82
C PRO A 172 28.67 1.21 15.75
N VAL A 173 27.51 0.73 16.18
CA VAL A 173 27.18 -0.72 16.26
C VAL A 173 26.82 -1.28 14.89
N LEU A 174 26.22 -0.45 14.02
CA LEU A 174 25.64 -0.86 12.75
C LEU A 174 26.24 -0.04 11.61
N HIS A 175 26.57 -0.73 10.51
CA HIS A 175 27.21 -0.14 9.32
C HIS A 175 26.52 -0.60 8.02
N PRO A 176 25.24 -0.27 7.81
CA PRO A 176 24.57 -0.62 6.57
C PRO A 176 25.12 0.19 5.38
N ASP A 177 25.04 -0.40 4.19
CA ASP A 177 25.44 0.27 2.96
C ASP A 177 24.45 1.38 2.58
N SER A 178 24.93 2.35 1.80
CA SER A 178 24.08 3.36 1.17
C SER A 178 22.94 2.69 0.36
N PRO A 179 21.70 3.20 0.41
CA PRO A 179 21.26 4.50 0.96
C PRO A 179 20.74 4.45 2.41
N HIS A 180 21.11 3.45 3.21
CA HIS A 180 20.54 3.25 4.55
C HIS A 180 21.36 4.00 5.61
N ASP A 181 20.85 5.14 6.10
CA ASP A 181 21.53 5.99 7.07
C ASP A 181 20.82 6.07 8.44
N ARG A 182 19.54 5.72 8.49
CA ARG A 182 18.72 5.73 9.71
C ARG A 182 17.64 4.64 9.73
N ALA A 183 17.23 4.28 10.94
CA ALA A 183 15.99 3.56 11.21
C ALA A 183 14.92 4.56 11.65
N VAL A 184 13.68 4.39 11.18
CA VAL A 184 12.60 5.36 11.39
C VAL A 184 11.31 4.64 11.78
N VAL A 185 10.63 5.13 12.81
CA VAL A 185 9.29 4.66 13.20
C VAL A 185 8.24 5.55 12.53
N TYR A 186 7.41 4.94 11.69
CA TYR A 186 6.26 5.56 11.04
C TYR A 186 4.96 5.06 11.67
N VAL A 187 3.97 5.94 11.80
CA VAL A 187 2.62 5.57 12.25
C VAL A 187 1.53 6.08 11.32
N LYS A 188 0.43 5.34 11.22
CA LYS A 188 -0.80 5.78 10.58
C LYS A 188 -1.97 5.50 11.50
N ILE A 189 -2.75 6.54 11.79
CA ILE A 189 -4.04 6.38 12.46
C ILE A 189 -4.98 5.72 11.45
N LEU A 190 -5.59 4.61 11.84
CA LEU A 190 -6.48 3.81 10.99
C LEU A 190 -7.91 4.36 11.02
#